data_AF-A0A968Z815-F1
#
_entry.id   AF-A0A968Z815-F1
#
_cell.length_a   1.000
_cell.length_b   1.000
_cell.length_c   1.000
_cell.angle_alpha   90.00
_cell.angle_beta   90.00
_cell.angle_gamma   90.00
#
_symmetry.space_group_name_H-M   'P 1'
#
loop_
_entity.id
_entity.type
_entity.pdbx_description
1 polymer ?
#
loop_
_entity_poly.entity_id
_entity_poly.type
_entity_poly.pdbx_seq_one_letter_code
_entity_poly.pdbx_strand_id
1 'polypeptide(L)'
;MTNSSTKTVPRIYSLLSIGQRGVGKTVFLVGSCIELYTNQYQDNGQQLWFDCEDAEAQQILENILRQVSQTGEYPAATMKISNFDFTLKMRNIWGTKTLCQFRWWDPPGESCQIYNPAFLMMVFKFGWLLLVY
;
A
#
# COMPACT_ATOMS: atom_id res chain seq x y z
N MET A 1 -24.88 27.92 -19.19
CA MET A 1 -24.10 28.37 -18.02
C MET A 1 -23.40 27.14 -17.44
N THR A 2 -22.09 27.23 -17.26
CA THR A 2 -21.14 26.13 -17.06
C THR A 2 -21.19 25.55 -15.65
N ASN A 3 -21.55 24.27 -15.51
CA ASN A 3 -21.39 23.52 -14.26
C ASN A 3 -19.90 23.37 -13.95
N SER A 4 -19.40 24.09 -12.95
CA SER A 4 -18.05 23.87 -12.43
C SER A 4 -18.03 22.57 -11.63
N SER A 5 -17.54 21.49 -12.23
CA SER A 5 -17.18 20.29 -11.47
C SER A 5 -15.98 20.66 -10.60
N THR A 6 -16.22 20.88 -9.30
CA THR A 6 -15.15 21.00 -8.32
C THR A 6 -14.37 19.68 -8.34
N LYS A 7 -13.17 19.67 -8.94
CA LYS A 7 -12.23 18.55 -8.83
C LYS A 7 -11.89 18.38 -7.35
N THR A 8 -12.56 17.45 -6.66
CA THR A 8 -12.15 17.01 -5.32
C THR A 8 -10.78 16.37 -5.42
N VAL A 9 -9.80 16.98 -4.78
CA VAL A 9 -8.46 16.40 -4.62
C VAL A 9 -8.61 15.13 -3.78
N PRO A 10 -8.12 13.97 -4.25
CA PRO A 10 -8.17 12.73 -3.49
C PRO A 10 -7.48 12.87 -2.14
N ARG A 11 -8.08 12.29 -1.09
CA ARG A 11 -7.46 12.26 0.23
C ARG A 11 -6.27 11.32 0.22
N ILE A 12 -5.17 11.74 0.85
CA ILE A 12 -3.95 10.93 1.02
C ILE A 12 -3.94 10.34 2.42
N TYR A 13 -3.75 9.03 2.51
CA TYR A 13 -3.56 8.31 3.77
C TYR A 13 -2.12 7.79 3.83
N SER A 14 -1.42 8.15 4.88
CA SER A 14 -0.04 7.73 5.10
C SER A 14 -0.02 6.60 6.11
N LEU A 15 0.46 5.41 5.73
CA LEU A 15 0.60 4.23 6.58
C LEU A 15 2.07 3.96 6.88
N LEU A 16 2.36 3.56 8.11
CA LEU A 16 3.69 3.16 8.54
C LEU A 16 3.61 1.80 9.24
N SER A 17 4.24 0.79 8.64
CA SER A 17 4.41 -0.54 9.25
C SER A 17 5.64 -0.55 10.14
N ILE A 18 5.46 -0.76 11.44
CA ILE A 18 6.55 -0.85 12.42
C ILE A 18 6.56 -2.22 13.08
N GLY A 19 7.75 -2.77 13.29
CA GLY A 19 7.91 -4.10 13.86
C GLY A 19 9.29 -4.67 13.59
N GLN A 20 9.72 -5.62 14.40
CA GLN A 20 11.06 -6.20 14.32
C GLN A 20 11.29 -6.94 12.99
N ARG A 21 12.54 -7.34 12.72
CA ARG A 21 12.87 -8.13 11.53
C ARG A 21 12.18 -9.49 11.64
N GLY A 22 11.52 -9.93 10.56
CA GLY A 22 10.89 -11.25 10.49
C GLY A 22 9.44 -11.34 10.97
N VAL A 23 8.84 -10.26 11.51
CA VAL A 23 7.44 -10.26 12.00
C VAL A 23 6.38 -10.24 10.90
N GLY A 24 6.78 -10.26 9.63
CA GLY A 24 5.85 -10.38 8.49
C GLY A 24 5.26 -9.07 7.96
N LYS A 25 5.86 -7.90 8.24
CA LYS A 25 5.37 -6.60 7.74
C LYS A 25 5.15 -6.55 6.23
N THR A 26 6.14 -6.96 5.45
CA THR A 26 6.07 -7.00 3.98
C THR A 26 5.03 -8.00 3.49
N VAL A 27 4.90 -9.14 4.18
CA VAL A 27 3.88 -10.15 3.89
C VAL A 27 2.48 -9.59 4.09
N PHE A 28 2.25 -8.88 5.20
CA PHE A 28 0.98 -8.22 5.47
C PHE A 28 0.64 -7.18 4.40
N LEU A 29 1.61 -6.35 4.02
CA LEU A 29 1.45 -5.35 2.97
C LEU A 29 1.01 -5.99 1.66
N VAL A 30 1.73 -7.02 1.22
CA VAL A 30 1.42 -7.73 -0.01
C VAL A 30 0.04 -8.39 0.06
N GLY A 31 -0.26 -9.09 1.16
CA GLY A 31 -1.56 -9.74 1.36
C GLY A 31 -2.73 -8.76 1.31
N SER A 32 -2.56 -7.59 1.93
CA SER A 32 -3.56 -6.50 1.90
C SER A 32 -3.79 -5.99 0.48
N CYS A 33 -2.72 -5.88 -0.32
CA CYS A 33 -2.85 -5.50 -1.72
C CYS A 33 -3.55 -6.59 -2.54
N ILE A 34 -3.21 -7.88 -2.34
CA ILE A 34 -3.82 -9.02 -3.05
C ILE A 34 -5.33 -9.01 -2.91
N GLU A 35 -5.82 -8.94 -1.67
CA GLU A 35 -7.26 -9.02 -1.37
C GLU A 35 -8.07 -8.03 -2.20
N LEU A 36 -7.45 -6.92 -2.58
CA LEU A 36 -8.08 -5.85 -3.34
C LEU A 36 -7.82 -5.96 -4.85
N TYR A 37 -6.77 -6.66 -5.29
CA TYR A 37 -6.56 -7.08 -6.68
C TYR A 37 -7.49 -8.22 -7.11
N THR A 38 -7.83 -9.16 -6.20
CA THR A 38 -8.73 -10.27 -6.52
C THR A 38 -10.20 -9.86 -6.53
N ASN A 39 -10.57 -8.83 -5.76
CA ASN A 39 -11.94 -8.32 -5.68
C ASN A 39 -12.26 -7.23 -6.72
N GLN A 40 -11.72 -7.35 -7.93
CA GLN A 40 -11.92 -6.38 -9.00
C GLN A 40 -13.38 -6.27 -9.49
N TYR A 41 -14.24 -7.23 -9.18
CA TYR A 41 -15.66 -7.17 -9.50
C TYR A 41 -16.47 -7.36 -8.22
N GLN A 42 -17.13 -6.29 -7.77
CA GLN A 42 -18.24 -6.43 -6.85
C GLN A 42 -19.51 -6.73 -7.68
N ASP A 43 -20.40 -7.58 -7.14
CA ASP A 43 -21.69 -7.99 -7.74
C ASP A 43 -22.60 -6.82 -8.19
N ASN A 44 -22.24 -5.58 -7.82
CA ASN A 44 -23.00 -4.36 -8.02
C ASN A 44 -22.58 -3.58 -9.29
N GLY A 45 -21.75 -4.16 -10.18
CA GLY A 45 -21.27 -3.50 -11.41
C GLY A 45 -20.25 -2.38 -11.16
N GLN A 46 -19.68 -2.33 -9.96
CA GLN A 46 -18.59 -1.43 -9.60
C GLN A 46 -17.29 -2.22 -9.53
N GLN A 47 -16.25 -1.68 -10.16
CA GLN A 47 -14.90 -2.23 -10.13
C GLN A 47 -14.01 -1.32 -9.28
N LEU A 48 -13.39 -1.89 -8.26
CA LEU A 48 -12.37 -1.24 -7.43
C LEU A 48 -11.02 -1.86 -7.75
N TRP A 49 -9.98 -1.03 -7.85
CA TRP A 49 -8.62 -1.52 -8.02
C TRP A 49 -7.59 -0.53 -7.48
N PHE A 50 -6.41 -1.07 -7.19
CA PHE A 50 -5.23 -0.27 -6.91
C PHE A 50 -4.42 -0.02 -8.17
N ASP A 51 -4.05 1.23 -8.35
CA ASP A 51 -3.12 1.67 -9.36
C ASP A 51 -1.80 2.05 -8.69
N CYS A 52 -0.73 1.34 -9.03
CA CYS A 52 0.62 1.60 -8.51
C CYS A 52 1.35 2.48 -9.53
N GLU A 53 1.69 3.71 -9.15
CA GLU A 53 2.36 4.65 -10.06
C GLU A 53 3.86 4.36 -10.20
N ASP A 54 4.43 3.62 -9.25
CA ASP A 54 5.82 3.18 -9.25
C ASP A 54 5.95 1.78 -9.88
N ALA A 55 6.56 1.72 -11.07
CA ALA A 55 6.77 0.49 -11.81
C ALA A 55 7.72 -0.49 -11.12
N GLU A 56 8.70 0.00 -10.35
CA GLU A 56 9.62 -0.85 -9.59
C GLU A 56 8.87 -1.51 -8.43
N ALA A 57 8.13 -0.71 -7.67
CA ALA A 57 7.30 -1.21 -6.57
C ALA A 57 6.24 -2.21 -7.07
N GLN A 58 5.63 -1.93 -8.23
CA GLN A 58 4.70 -2.85 -8.88
C GLN A 58 5.37 -4.17 -9.26
N GLN A 59 6.54 -4.12 -9.90
CA GLN A 59 7.26 -5.32 -10.30
C GLN A 59 7.70 -6.16 -9.09
N ILE A 60 8.09 -5.52 -7.98
CA ILE A 60 8.40 -6.23 -6.75
C ILE A 60 7.14 -6.91 -6.20
N LEU A 61 6.01 -6.19 -6.14
CA LEU A 61 4.74 -6.77 -5.71
C LEU A 61 4.40 -7.99 -6.57
N GLU A 62 4.38 -7.85 -7.89
CA GLU A 62 4.09 -8.94 -8.83
C GLU A 62 5.03 -10.15 -8.66
N ASN A 63 6.31 -9.91 -8.39
CA ASN A 63 7.27 -10.98 -8.10
C ASN A 63 6.94 -11.73 -6.81
N ILE A 64 6.56 -11.01 -5.75
CA ILE A 64 6.12 -11.62 -4.50
C ILE A 64 4.85 -12.44 -4.74
N LEU A 65 3.87 -11.87 -5.45
CA LEU A 65 2.61 -12.55 -5.78
C LEU A 65 2.86 -13.84 -6.54
N ARG A 66 3.71 -13.77 -7.56
CA ARG A 66 4.08 -14.92 -8.38
C ARG A 66 4.77 -15.97 -7.52
N GLN A 67 5.73 -15.60 -6.69
CA GLN A 67 6.40 -16.54 -5.79
C GLN A 67 5.39 -17.23 -4.87
N VAL A 68 4.56 -16.47 -4.14
CA VAL A 68 3.55 -17.02 -3.22
C VAL A 68 2.58 -17.95 -3.96
N SER A 69 2.14 -17.58 -5.17
CA SER A 69 1.25 -18.42 -5.99
C SER A 69 1.88 -19.73 -6.47
N GLN A 70 3.20 -19.74 -6.70
CA GLN A 70 3.93 -20.88 -7.25
C GLN A 70 4.45 -21.82 -6.17
N THR A 71 4.92 -21.28 -5.06
CA THR A 71 5.59 -22.04 -4.00
C THR A 71 4.72 -22.21 -2.76
N GLY A 72 3.69 -21.37 -2.56
CA GLY A 72 2.97 -21.27 -1.29
C GLY A 72 3.81 -20.63 -0.17
N GLU A 73 5.03 -20.19 -0.46
CA GLU A 73 5.97 -19.63 0.50
C GLU A 73 6.06 -18.11 0.36
N TYR A 74 6.17 -17.44 1.50
CA TYR A 74 6.40 -16.00 1.54
C TYR A 74 7.84 -15.64 1.15
N PRO A 75 8.06 -14.45 0.55
CA PRO A 75 9.40 -14.01 0.17
C PRO A 75 10.31 -13.87 1.38
N ALA A 76 11.61 -14.07 1.18
CA ALA A 76 12.60 -13.87 2.22
C ALA A 76 12.59 -12.42 2.73
N ALA A 77 12.86 -12.23 4.03
CA ALA A 77 12.87 -10.93 4.71
C ALA A 77 13.95 -9.93 4.20
N THR A 78 14.60 -10.23 3.08
CA THR A 78 15.63 -9.43 2.42
C THR A 78 15.11 -8.53 1.31
N MET A 79 13.82 -8.64 0.92
CA MET A 79 13.21 -7.69 0.00
C MET A 79 13.11 -6.32 0.67
N LYS A 80 13.96 -5.38 0.24
CA LYS A 80 13.96 -3.99 0.70
C LYS A 80 12.90 -3.23 -0.06
N ILE A 81 11.67 -3.22 0.46
CA ILE A 81 10.66 -2.31 -0.04
C ILE A 81 10.36 -1.35 1.07
N SER A 82 10.85 -0.12 0.89
CA SER A 82 10.74 0.89 1.93
C SER A 82 9.43 1.65 1.79
N ASN A 83 8.96 1.88 0.56
CA ASN A 83 7.83 2.74 0.26
C ASN A 83 6.97 2.14 -0.86
N PHE A 84 5.66 2.23 -0.73
CA PHE A 84 4.66 1.86 -1.73
C PHE A 84 3.58 2.92 -1.80
N ASP A 85 3.46 3.54 -2.96
CA ASP A 85 2.44 4.54 -3.23
C ASP A 85 1.40 3.96 -4.20
N PHE A 86 0.14 3.95 -3.78
CA PHE A 86 -0.93 3.38 -4.58
C PHE A 86 -2.20 4.21 -4.51
N THR A 87 -2.91 4.25 -5.63
CA THR A 87 -4.15 5.01 -5.80
C THR A 87 -5.33 4.04 -5.87
N LEU A 88 -6.28 4.18 -4.95
CA LEU A 88 -7.54 3.43 -5.04
C LEU A 88 -8.47 4.11 -6.04
N LYS A 89 -8.80 3.39 -7.11
CA LYS A 89 -9.70 3.85 -8.16
C LYS A 89 -10.98 3.01 -8.17
N MET A 90 -12.05 3.65 -8.58
CA MET A 90 -13.36 3.05 -8.79
C MET A 90 -13.81 3.33 -10.22
N ARG A 91 -14.37 2.32 -10.88
CA ARG A 91 -15.03 2.43 -12.17
C ARG A 91 -16.48 2.01 -12.01
N ASN A 92 -17.36 2.86 -12.51
CA ASN A 92 -18.77 2.58 -12.66
C ASN A 92 -19.22 2.97 -14.08
N ILE A 93 -20.53 2.88 -14.31
CA ILE A 93 -21.16 3.16 -15.61
C ILE A 93 -20.93 4.62 -16.05
N TRP A 94 -20.65 5.54 -15.11
CA TRP A 94 -20.40 6.95 -15.36
C TRP A 94 -18.91 7.31 -15.51
N GLY A 95 -18.01 6.33 -15.40
CA GLY A 95 -16.57 6.50 -15.64
C GLY A 95 -15.71 6.09 -14.45
N THR A 96 -14.47 6.60 -14.46
CA THR A 96 -13.46 6.30 -13.44
C THR A 96 -13.26 7.47 -12.50
N LYS A 97 -13.21 7.19 -11.20
CA LYS A 97 -12.93 8.16 -10.15
C LYS A 97 -11.84 7.64 -9.22
N THR A 98 -10.91 8.51 -8.85
CA THR A 98 -9.97 8.25 -7.74
C THR A 98 -10.68 8.49 -6.41
N LEU A 99 -10.63 7.49 -5.52
CA LEU A 99 -11.21 7.58 -4.18
C LEU A 99 -10.23 8.17 -3.18
N CYS A 100 -9.01 7.63 -3.13
CA CYS A 100 -7.95 8.08 -2.25
C CYS A 100 -6.58 7.60 -2.76
N GLN A 101 -5.54 8.16 -2.16
CA GLN A 101 -4.16 7.72 -2.34
C GLN A 101 -3.65 7.21 -1.01
N PHE A 102 -2.78 6.21 -1.09
CA PHE A 102 -2.09 5.65 0.05
C PHE A 102 -0.59 5.80 -0.17
N ARG A 103 0.11 6.17 0.90
CA ARG A 103 1.57 6.15 0.97
C ARG A 103 1.96 5.23 2.09
N TRP A 104 2.48 4.06 1.77
CA TRP A 104 2.80 3.04 2.74
C TRP A 104 4.31 2.92 2.90
N TRP A 105 4.80 3.13 4.12
CA TRP A 105 6.19 2.94 4.49
C TRP A 105 6.39 1.63 5.27
N ASP A 106 7.30 0.77 4.81
CA ASP A 106 7.71 -0.49 5.45
C ASP A 106 9.23 -0.45 5.76
N PRO A 107 9.66 0.31 6.79
CA PRO A 107 11.06 0.37 7.17
C PRO A 107 11.60 -1.00 7.61
N PRO A 108 12.90 -1.28 7.39
CA PRO A 108 13.55 -2.47 7.92
C PRO A 108 13.38 -2.57 9.44
N GLY A 109 13.22 -3.79 9.95
CA GLY A 109 12.91 -3.99 11.37
C GLY A 109 14.02 -3.53 12.31
N GLU A 110 15.27 -3.62 11.87
CA GLU A 110 16.44 -3.07 12.58
C GLU A 110 16.40 -1.55 12.73
N SER A 111 15.66 -0.84 11.85
CA SER A 111 15.49 0.61 11.94
C SER A 111 14.44 1.00 13.00
N CYS A 112 13.55 0.08 13.39
CA CYS A 112 12.45 0.30 14.34
C CYS A 112 12.92 0.25 15.81
N GLN A 113 14.01 0.95 16.12
CA GLN A 113 14.60 0.99 17.45
C GLN A 113 14.27 2.33 18.12
N ILE A 114 13.81 2.31 19.37
CA ILE A 114 13.44 3.53 20.11
C ILE A 114 14.60 4.50 20.33
N TYR A 115 15.85 4.04 20.20
CA TYR A 115 17.04 4.86 20.29
C TYR A 115 17.54 5.33 18.91
N ASN A 116 16.89 4.94 17.82
CA ASN A 116 17.17 5.48 16.49
C ASN A 116 16.41 6.81 16.32
N PRO A 117 17.11 7.96 16.29
CA PRO A 117 16.45 9.27 16.19
C PRO A 117 15.69 9.43 14.87
N ALA A 118 16.13 8.79 13.78
CA ALA A 118 15.41 8.82 12.51
C ALA A 118 14.04 8.11 12.61
N PHE A 119 13.97 7.01 13.37
CA PHE A 119 12.72 6.30 13.64
C PHE A 119 11.77 7.14 14.50
N LEU A 120 12.26 7.76 15.57
CA LEU A 120 11.46 8.66 16.40
C LEU A 120 10.92 9.84 15.59
N MET A 121 11.76 10.44 14.73
CA MET A 121 11.32 11.52 13.82
C MET A 121 10.21 11.05 12.87
N MET A 122 10.35 9.84 12.32
CA MET A 122 9.34 9.25 11.44
C MET A 122 8.01 9.03 12.18
N VAL A 123 8.03 8.46 13.37
CA VAL A 123 6.82 8.17 14.16
C VAL A 123 6.14 9.44 14.68
N PHE A 124 6.89 10.41 15.18
CA PHE A 124 6.32 11.55 15.92
C PHE A 124 6.04 12.80 15.08
N LYS A 125 6.64 12.96 13.90
CA LYS A 125 6.47 14.20 13.11
C LYS A 125 5.44 14.13 11.99
N PHE A 126 4.93 12.95 11.69
CA PHE A 126 4.09 12.73 10.52
C PHE A 126 2.77 12.08 10.95
N GLY A 127 1.66 12.49 10.36
CA GLY A 127 0.32 11.98 10.65
C GLY A 127 0.09 10.58 10.10
N TRP A 128 0.92 9.62 10.50
CA TRP A 128 0.83 8.22 10.08
C TRP A 128 -0.34 7.52 10.77
N LEU A 129 -0.99 6.65 10.02
CA LEU A 129 -1.67 5.49 10.59
C LEU A 129 -0.61 4.42 10.88
N LEU A 130 -0.38 4.14 12.16
CA LEU A 130 0.63 3.18 12.60
C LEU A 130 0.05 1.76 12.58
N LEU A 131 0.74 0.85 11.89
CA LEU A 131 0.49 -0.59 11.94
C LEU A 131 1.64 -1.23 12.73
N VAL A 132 1.32 -1.80 13.90
CA VAL A 132 2.30 -2.37 14.83
C VAL A 132 2.20 -3.89 14.81
N TYR A 133 3.33 -4.56 14.60
CA TYR A 133 3.47 -6.02 14.53
C TYR A 133 4.43 -6.54 15.59
#